data_AF-A0A2D5TSW1-F1
#
_entry.id   AF-A0A2D5TSW1-F1
#
_cell.length_a   1.000
_cell.length_b   1.000
_cell.length_c   1.000
_cell.angle_alpha   90.00
_cell.angle_beta   90.00
_cell.angle_gamma   90.00
#
_symmetry.space_group_name_H-M   'P 1'
#
loop_
_entity.id
_entity.type
_entity.pdbx_description
1 polymer ?
#
loop_
_entity_poly.entity_id
_entity_poly.type
_entity_poly.pdbx_seq_one_letter_code
_entity_poly.pdbx_strand_id
1 'polypeptide(L)'
;MTVYFSNPGVIDLDVIKTMGVSVKETDNPIGFFGTGLKYAIATLLRTDHAVTLISAGEKYEFNKISKSIRGKEFHIVCMNDEQLGFTTELGKNWQVWQAYRELYSNTMDEMGSVSTHYKKDDTVFAVSGPEIDQVHAERGGIFLQNDPWIVGQGVEVHRGKSEFVYYRGVRVHRLPEPSRFTYNLTCPMSLTEDRTLASAYDLNYKLSMRLPRIPDPAFANGIVDPNWDGYEVSLDFSDCYDPSEEFLDALEKHRANALMKEDRKSMLLRHRKVTEWDTFTLTPEQEAVVNSAFRILKALNCYAKPDDFTFVETLGPGIYAQAKDGKMLITRQTIANGVDFLAITMYEEWIHDKMGYHDESRGMQQFLFDKILELVKRELDR
;
A
#
# COMPACT_ATOMS: atom_id res chain seq x y z
N MET A 1 -3.22 -30.68 -14.98
CA MET A 1 -1.84 -30.42 -15.44
C MET A 1 -0.88 -30.77 -14.30
N THR A 2 0.36 -31.15 -14.59
CA THR A 2 1.40 -31.38 -13.56
C THR A 2 2.46 -30.29 -13.66
N VAL A 3 2.88 -29.75 -12.51
CA VAL A 3 4.00 -28.81 -12.41
C VAL A 3 5.18 -29.55 -11.77
N TYR A 4 6.35 -29.38 -12.36
CA TYR A 4 7.61 -30.00 -11.93
C TYR A 4 8.54 -28.93 -11.38
N PHE A 5 9.08 -29.18 -10.20
CA PHE A 5 10.06 -28.36 -9.50
C PHE A 5 11.36 -29.16 -9.43
N SER A 6 12.34 -28.81 -10.25
CA SER A 6 13.54 -29.64 -10.52
C SER A 6 14.79 -28.95 -10.03
N ASN A 7 15.56 -29.58 -9.14
CA ASN A 7 16.77 -29.04 -8.53
C ASN A 7 17.97 -29.95 -8.83
N PRO A 8 19.17 -29.37 -9.04
CA PRO A 8 20.42 -30.12 -9.00
C PRO A 8 20.71 -30.59 -7.57
N GLY A 9 21.34 -31.74 -7.42
CA GLY A 9 21.63 -32.34 -6.12
C GLY A 9 20.52 -33.23 -5.57
N VAL A 10 20.93 -34.24 -4.81
CA VAL A 10 20.04 -35.23 -4.18
C VAL A 10 19.56 -34.67 -2.84
N ILE A 11 18.25 -34.54 -2.67
CA ILE A 11 17.66 -34.14 -1.39
C ILE A 11 17.90 -35.23 -0.33
N ASP A 12 18.39 -34.82 0.84
CA ASP A 12 18.44 -35.67 2.01
C ASP A 12 17.01 -35.88 2.56
N LEU A 13 16.55 -37.13 2.53
CA LEU A 13 15.21 -37.49 2.97
C LEU A 13 14.98 -37.20 4.46
N ASP A 14 16.03 -37.12 5.28
CA ASP A 14 15.91 -36.80 6.70
C ASP A 14 15.39 -35.37 6.93
N VAL A 15 15.59 -34.47 5.96
CA VAL A 15 15.00 -33.11 5.97
C VAL A 15 13.47 -33.17 5.87
N ILE A 16 12.92 -34.17 5.20
CA ILE A 16 11.47 -34.38 5.06
C ILE A 16 10.93 -35.16 6.27
N LYS A 17 11.66 -36.17 6.73
CA LYS A 17 11.23 -37.07 7.81
C LYS A 17 11.31 -36.44 9.21
N THR A 18 12.30 -35.59 9.45
CA THR A 18 12.62 -35.10 10.80
C THR A 18 12.06 -33.71 11.04
N MET A 19 11.24 -33.55 12.10
CA MET A 19 10.75 -32.25 12.55
C MET A 19 11.87 -31.41 13.15
N GLY A 20 11.88 -30.11 12.87
CA GLY A 20 12.88 -29.17 13.41
C GLY A 20 14.20 -29.11 12.65
N VAL A 21 14.39 -29.92 11.61
CA VAL A 21 15.54 -29.80 10.69
C VAL A 21 15.26 -28.68 9.70
N SER A 22 16.14 -27.66 9.68
CA SER A 22 16.19 -26.63 8.65
C SER A 22 17.64 -26.32 8.38
N VAL A 23 18.13 -26.73 7.21
CA VAL A 23 19.52 -26.55 6.77
C VAL A 23 19.47 -25.94 5.38
N LYS A 24 20.08 -24.77 5.22
CA LYS A 24 20.34 -24.14 3.92
C LYS A 24 21.79 -23.70 3.87
N GLU A 25 22.40 -23.88 2.70
CA GLU A 25 23.79 -23.47 2.48
C GLU A 25 23.94 -22.00 2.11
N THR A 26 22.83 -21.31 1.82
CA THR A 26 22.84 -19.90 1.42
C THR A 26 22.63 -18.96 2.60
N ASP A 27 23.34 -17.84 2.62
CA ASP A 27 23.27 -16.83 3.70
C ASP A 27 21.91 -16.12 3.79
N ASN A 28 21.09 -16.19 2.74
CA ASN A 28 19.90 -15.36 2.53
C ASN A 28 18.79 -16.09 1.76
N PRO A 29 18.32 -17.25 2.22
CA PRO A 29 17.41 -18.06 1.45
C PRO A 29 16.02 -17.44 1.32
N ILE A 30 15.36 -17.67 0.18
CA ILE A 30 14.01 -17.22 -0.10
C ILE A 30 12.98 -18.16 0.57
N GLY A 31 13.16 -19.48 0.46
CA GLY A 31 12.33 -20.49 1.14
C GLY A 31 12.86 -20.87 2.53
N PHE A 32 12.16 -21.75 3.27
CA PHE A 32 12.74 -22.38 4.46
C PHE A 32 12.79 -23.89 4.28
N PHE A 33 13.99 -24.41 4.06
CA PHE A 33 14.20 -25.82 3.81
C PHE A 33 13.84 -26.59 5.08
N GLY A 34 13.22 -27.75 4.92
CA GLY A 34 12.71 -28.54 6.03
C GLY A 34 11.29 -28.17 6.44
N THR A 35 11.10 -27.25 7.40
CA THR A 35 9.76 -26.95 7.92
C THR A 35 8.83 -26.43 6.82
N GLY A 36 9.26 -25.51 5.95
CA GLY A 36 8.43 -25.01 4.86
C GLY A 36 7.97 -26.11 3.89
N LEU A 37 8.88 -27.00 3.51
CA LEU A 37 8.57 -28.13 2.64
C LEU A 37 7.48 -29.05 3.23
N LYS A 38 7.55 -29.32 4.55
CA LYS A 38 6.50 -30.11 5.24
C LYS A 38 5.14 -29.42 5.20
N TYR A 39 5.10 -28.09 5.39
CA TYR A 39 3.87 -27.29 5.25
C TYR A 39 3.31 -27.36 3.83
N ALA A 40 4.18 -27.30 2.81
CA ALA A 40 3.76 -27.41 1.42
C ALA A 40 3.14 -28.79 1.12
N ILE A 41 3.80 -29.88 1.53
CA ILE A 41 3.29 -31.26 1.36
C ILE A 41 1.96 -31.43 2.10
N ALA A 42 1.89 -31.03 3.38
CA ALA A 42 0.67 -31.12 4.18
C ALA A 42 -0.51 -30.35 3.55
N THR A 43 -0.24 -29.14 3.05
CA THR A 43 -1.23 -28.29 2.37
C THR A 43 -1.73 -28.94 1.10
N LEU A 44 -0.83 -29.39 0.22
CA LEU A 44 -1.17 -30.01 -1.06
C LEU A 44 -2.01 -31.28 -0.87
N LEU A 45 -1.63 -32.14 0.08
CA LEU A 45 -2.41 -33.34 0.40
C LEU A 45 -3.77 -33.01 1.03
N ARG A 46 -3.86 -31.95 1.84
CA ARG A 46 -5.13 -31.49 2.42
C ARG A 46 -6.10 -30.99 1.35
N THR A 47 -5.58 -30.35 0.30
CA THR A 47 -6.34 -29.83 -0.85
C THR A 47 -6.40 -30.82 -2.01
N ASP A 48 -6.26 -32.12 -1.73
CA ASP A 48 -6.42 -33.23 -2.67
C ASP A 48 -5.54 -33.14 -3.94
N HIS A 49 -4.32 -32.63 -3.77
CA HIS A 49 -3.28 -32.72 -4.80
C HIS A 49 -2.42 -33.97 -4.59
N ALA A 50 -1.99 -34.57 -5.70
CA ALA A 50 -0.96 -35.59 -5.70
C ALA A 50 0.43 -34.93 -5.69
N VAL A 51 1.30 -35.44 -4.82
CA VAL A 51 2.69 -35.00 -4.69
C VAL A 51 3.61 -36.22 -4.82
N THR A 52 4.57 -36.13 -5.73
CA THR A 52 5.59 -37.16 -5.92
C THR A 52 6.96 -36.51 -5.88
N LEU A 53 7.90 -37.09 -5.14
CA LEU A 53 9.31 -36.76 -5.19
C LEU A 53 10.05 -37.82 -6.02
N ILE A 54 10.91 -37.39 -6.92
CA ILE A 54 11.89 -38.23 -7.60
C ILE A 54 13.25 -37.77 -7.11
N SER A 55 14.01 -38.62 -6.43
CA SER A 55 15.35 -38.29 -5.92
C SER A 55 16.34 -39.41 -6.26
N ALA A 56 17.48 -39.07 -6.86
CA ALA A 56 18.48 -40.05 -7.33
C ALA A 56 17.91 -41.19 -8.20
N GLY A 57 16.82 -40.92 -8.93
CA GLY A 57 16.12 -41.91 -9.76
C GLY A 57 15.10 -42.79 -9.02
N GLU A 58 15.00 -42.68 -7.69
CA GLU A 58 13.96 -43.33 -6.90
C GLU A 58 12.71 -42.45 -6.80
N LYS A 59 11.53 -43.08 -6.78
CA LYS A 59 10.23 -42.42 -6.69
C LYS A 59 9.65 -42.59 -5.29
N TYR A 60 9.21 -41.48 -4.71
CA TYR A 60 8.54 -41.41 -3.41
C TYR A 60 7.18 -40.73 -3.57
N GLU A 61 6.11 -41.44 -3.26
CA GLU A 61 4.73 -40.94 -3.33
C GLU A 61 4.29 -40.45 -1.96
N PHE A 62 3.75 -39.23 -1.88
CA PHE A 62 3.20 -38.72 -0.63
C PHE A 62 1.70 -39.00 -0.56
N ASN A 63 1.27 -39.61 0.54
CA ASN A 63 -0.11 -40.02 0.79
C ASN A 63 -0.58 -39.54 2.16
N LYS A 64 -1.86 -39.76 2.48
CA LYS A 64 -2.41 -39.51 3.81
C LYS A 64 -3.21 -40.71 4.31
N ILE A 65 -3.07 -41.06 5.59
CA ILE A 65 -3.86 -42.11 6.25
C ILE A 65 -4.65 -41.55 7.43
N SER A 66 -5.91 -41.97 7.59
CA SER A 66 -6.73 -41.58 8.73
C SER A 66 -6.28 -42.31 10.00
N LYS A 67 -6.12 -41.56 11.09
CA LYS A 67 -5.83 -42.09 12.43
C LYS A 67 -6.63 -41.35 13.49
N SER A 68 -7.29 -42.08 14.37
CA SER A 68 -7.96 -41.51 15.54
C SER A 68 -6.97 -41.27 16.67
N ILE A 69 -6.87 -40.02 17.12
CA ILE A 69 -6.03 -39.60 18.25
C ILE A 69 -6.92 -38.87 19.25
N ARG A 70 -7.08 -39.45 20.45
CA ARG A 70 -7.96 -38.91 21.51
C ARG A 70 -9.39 -38.62 21.03
N GLY A 71 -9.94 -39.51 20.19
CA GLY A 71 -11.31 -39.41 19.67
C GLY A 71 -11.50 -38.39 18.54
N LYS A 72 -10.43 -37.77 18.03
CA LYS A 72 -10.46 -36.94 16.83
C LYS A 72 -9.73 -37.63 15.69
N GLU A 73 -10.30 -37.54 14.50
CA GLU A 73 -9.66 -38.06 13.29
C GLU A 73 -8.61 -37.05 12.79
N PHE A 74 -7.42 -37.56 12.46
CA PHE A 74 -6.34 -36.82 11.82
C PHE A 74 -5.85 -37.59 10.60
N HIS A 75 -5.37 -36.88 9.58
CA HIS A 75 -4.72 -37.50 8.43
C HIS A 75 -3.20 -37.38 8.57
N ILE A 76 -2.53 -38.50 8.87
CA ILE A 76 -1.07 -38.57 8.97
C ILE A 76 -0.48 -38.63 7.57
N VAL A 77 0.54 -37.82 7.30
CA VAL A 77 1.25 -37.84 6.02
C VAL A 77 2.17 -39.06 5.98
N CYS A 78 2.15 -39.77 4.86
CA CYS A 78 3.05 -40.88 4.58
C CYS A 78 3.93 -40.55 3.38
N MET A 79 5.14 -41.09 3.36
CA MET A 79 6.01 -41.15 2.18
C MET A 79 6.17 -42.62 1.82
N ASN A 80 5.59 -43.03 0.69
CA ASN A 80 5.26 -44.43 0.40
C ASN A 80 4.45 -45.03 1.57
N ASP A 81 4.90 -46.15 2.13
CA ASP A 81 4.25 -46.84 3.26
C ASP A 81 4.72 -46.35 4.64
N GLU A 82 5.67 -45.41 4.70
CA GLU A 82 6.27 -44.92 5.93
C GLU A 82 5.51 -43.70 6.47
N GLN A 83 5.02 -43.78 7.72
CA GLN A 83 4.38 -42.64 8.40
C GLN A 83 5.41 -41.57 8.77
N LEU A 84 5.15 -40.32 8.39
CA LEU A 84 5.97 -39.17 8.77
C LEU A 84 5.50 -38.54 10.09
N GLY A 85 6.36 -37.70 10.67
CA GLY A 85 6.12 -37.04 11.96
C GLY A 85 5.11 -35.88 11.96
N PHE A 86 4.29 -35.73 10.93
CA PHE A 86 3.34 -34.61 10.79
C PHE A 86 2.04 -35.02 10.09
N THR A 87 1.02 -34.17 10.21
CA THR A 87 -0.32 -34.39 9.65
C THR A 87 -0.67 -33.30 8.63
N THR A 88 -1.78 -33.47 7.91
CA THR A 88 -2.32 -32.45 7.01
C THR A 88 -2.81 -31.18 7.73
N GLU A 89 -2.86 -31.18 9.07
CA GLU A 89 -3.17 -30.00 9.90
C GLU A 89 -1.98 -29.04 10.04
N LEU A 90 -0.77 -29.49 9.70
CA LEU A 90 0.40 -28.63 9.68
C LEU A 90 0.19 -27.52 8.63
N GLY A 91 0.26 -26.27 9.08
CA GLY A 91 -0.07 -25.14 8.20
C GLY A 91 -1.52 -25.11 7.76
N LYS A 92 -2.48 -25.50 8.61
CA LYS A 92 -3.92 -25.53 8.27
C LYS A 92 -4.49 -24.25 7.61
N ASN A 93 -3.87 -23.09 7.85
CA ASN A 93 -4.26 -21.81 7.26
C ASN A 93 -3.60 -21.53 5.89
N TRP A 94 -2.65 -22.36 5.44
CA TRP A 94 -1.98 -22.20 4.16
C TRP A 94 -2.92 -22.54 3.00
N GLN A 95 -2.81 -21.74 1.95
CA GLN A 95 -3.47 -21.93 0.66
C GLN A 95 -2.53 -22.58 -0.35
N VAL A 96 -3.07 -23.11 -1.45
CA VAL A 96 -2.30 -23.80 -2.52
C VAL A 96 -1.17 -22.91 -3.06
N TRP A 97 -1.42 -21.61 -3.24
CA TRP A 97 -0.39 -20.68 -3.72
C TRP A 97 0.79 -20.51 -2.74
N GLN A 98 0.59 -20.67 -1.43
CA GLN A 98 1.68 -20.62 -0.45
C GLN A 98 2.54 -21.89 -0.50
N ALA A 99 1.92 -23.05 -0.72
CA ALA A 99 2.63 -24.30 -0.96
C ALA A 99 3.43 -24.25 -2.27
N TYR A 100 2.82 -23.74 -3.35
CA TYR A 100 3.49 -23.48 -4.62
C TYR A 100 4.68 -22.53 -4.44
N ARG A 101 4.47 -21.41 -3.73
CA ARG A 101 5.51 -20.42 -3.44
C ARG A 101 6.70 -21.06 -2.74
N GLU A 102 6.46 -21.91 -1.74
CA GLU A 102 7.53 -22.58 -0.99
C GLU A 102 8.34 -23.53 -1.87
N LEU A 103 7.67 -24.38 -2.66
CA LEU A 103 8.34 -25.28 -3.61
C LEU A 103 9.14 -24.49 -4.66
N TYR A 104 8.54 -23.46 -5.25
CA TYR A 104 9.21 -22.60 -6.21
C TYR A 104 10.44 -21.90 -5.60
N SER A 105 10.32 -21.37 -4.38
CA SER A 105 11.41 -20.67 -3.70
C SER A 105 12.57 -21.61 -3.38
N ASN A 106 12.28 -22.82 -2.88
CA ASN A 106 13.33 -23.82 -2.65
C ASN A 106 13.99 -24.24 -3.97
N THR A 107 13.23 -24.33 -5.06
CA THR A 107 13.82 -24.56 -6.38
C THR A 107 14.72 -23.44 -6.85
N MET A 108 14.34 -22.18 -6.66
CA MET A 108 15.20 -21.05 -7.05
C MET A 108 16.46 -20.97 -6.17
N ASP A 109 16.33 -21.21 -4.86
CA ASP A 109 17.48 -21.19 -3.93
C ASP A 109 18.53 -22.25 -4.29
N GLU A 110 18.12 -23.38 -4.87
CA GLU A 110 18.99 -24.47 -5.33
C GLU A 110 19.37 -24.35 -6.81
N MET A 111 19.16 -23.20 -7.46
CA MET A 111 19.45 -22.98 -8.88
C MET A 111 18.71 -23.95 -9.83
N GLY A 112 17.54 -24.40 -9.41
CA GLY A 112 16.67 -25.31 -10.15
C GLY A 112 15.81 -24.63 -11.21
N SER A 113 14.82 -25.37 -11.70
CA SER A 113 13.88 -24.91 -12.73
C SER A 113 12.46 -25.43 -12.48
N VAL A 114 11.47 -24.61 -12.80
CA VAL A 114 10.04 -24.95 -12.69
C VAL A 114 9.42 -25.02 -14.08
N SER A 115 8.75 -26.14 -14.40
CA SER A 115 8.20 -26.41 -15.73
C SER A 115 6.92 -27.24 -15.68
N THR A 116 6.16 -27.23 -16.77
CA THR A 116 5.02 -28.15 -16.99
C THR A 116 5.43 -29.46 -17.68
N HIS A 117 6.71 -29.60 -18.00
CA HIS A 117 7.30 -30.77 -18.64
C HIS A 117 8.33 -31.38 -17.69
N TYR A 118 8.31 -32.71 -17.57
CA TYR A 118 9.29 -33.42 -16.76
C TYR A 118 10.69 -33.17 -17.29
N LYS A 119 11.59 -32.72 -16.39
CA LYS A 119 13.02 -32.60 -16.64
C LYS A 119 13.71 -33.56 -15.69
N LYS A 120 14.58 -34.42 -16.22
CA LYS A 120 15.39 -35.30 -15.39
C LYS A 120 16.43 -34.45 -14.67
N ASP A 121 16.36 -34.44 -13.35
CA ASP A 121 17.30 -33.80 -12.45
C ASP A 121 17.49 -34.71 -11.23
N ASP A 122 18.42 -34.36 -10.34
CA ASP A 122 18.71 -35.18 -9.17
C ASP A 122 17.54 -35.22 -8.17
N THR A 123 16.84 -34.09 -8.00
CA THR A 123 15.64 -33.95 -7.18
C THR A 123 14.51 -33.30 -7.99
N VAL A 124 13.35 -33.95 -8.08
CA VAL A 124 12.18 -33.41 -8.80
C VAL A 124 10.91 -33.63 -7.97
N PHE A 125 10.23 -32.54 -7.58
CA PHE A 125 8.86 -32.61 -7.09
C PHE A 125 7.88 -32.47 -8.25
N ALA A 126 7.02 -33.46 -8.44
CA ALA A 126 5.89 -33.43 -9.37
C ALA A 126 4.59 -33.22 -8.58
N VAL A 127 3.88 -32.14 -8.89
CA VAL A 127 2.62 -31.78 -8.21
C VAL A 127 1.50 -31.67 -9.25
N SER A 128 0.39 -32.35 -8.99
CA SER A 128 -0.80 -32.30 -9.83
C SER A 128 -2.06 -32.29 -8.99
N GLY A 129 -3.10 -31.61 -9.43
CA GLY A 129 -4.35 -31.52 -8.69
C GLY A 129 -5.17 -30.29 -9.08
N PRO A 130 -6.25 -30.01 -8.34
CA PRO A 130 -7.02 -28.78 -8.48
C PRO A 130 -6.13 -27.53 -8.28
N GLU A 131 -6.44 -26.39 -8.90
CA GLU A 131 -5.81 -25.07 -8.64
C GLU A 131 -4.31 -24.91 -8.96
N ILE A 132 -3.47 -25.95 -8.94
CA ILE A 132 -2.02 -25.82 -9.13
C ILE A 132 -1.64 -25.25 -10.49
N ASP A 133 -2.46 -25.51 -11.51
CA ASP A 133 -2.29 -25.01 -12.86
C ASP A 133 -2.61 -23.53 -12.97
N GLN A 134 -3.70 -23.10 -12.34
CA GLN A 134 -4.05 -21.70 -12.20
C GLN A 134 -2.98 -20.94 -11.42
N VAL A 135 -2.54 -21.46 -10.28
CA VAL A 135 -1.46 -20.85 -9.48
C VAL A 135 -0.17 -20.73 -10.29
N HIS A 136 0.19 -21.75 -11.07
CA HIS A 136 1.36 -21.68 -11.95
C HIS A 136 1.18 -20.62 -13.05
N ALA A 137 0.01 -20.52 -13.67
CA ALA A 137 -0.28 -19.53 -14.70
C ALA A 137 -0.26 -18.09 -14.15
N GLU A 138 -0.78 -17.90 -12.93
CA GLU A 138 -0.91 -16.62 -12.23
C GLU A 138 0.30 -16.31 -11.31
N ARG A 139 1.38 -17.09 -11.40
CA ARG A 139 2.56 -16.97 -10.53
C ARG A 139 3.21 -15.59 -10.52
N GLY A 140 2.95 -14.76 -11.54
CA GLY A 140 3.37 -13.36 -11.58
C GLY A 140 2.81 -12.50 -10.44
N GLY A 141 1.71 -12.91 -9.80
CA GLY A 141 1.19 -12.30 -8.57
C GLY A 141 1.83 -12.82 -7.27
N ILE A 142 2.74 -13.80 -7.37
CA ILE A 142 3.50 -14.39 -6.26
C ILE A 142 4.96 -13.99 -6.35
N PHE A 143 5.53 -14.03 -7.56
CA PHE A 143 6.92 -13.73 -7.86
C PHE A 143 6.99 -12.60 -8.87
N LEU A 144 7.81 -11.58 -8.59
CA LEU A 144 8.10 -10.54 -9.57
C LEU A 144 8.82 -11.16 -10.78
N GLN A 145 8.31 -10.87 -11.97
CA GLN A 145 8.81 -11.41 -13.23
C GLN A 145 9.58 -10.38 -14.07
N ASN A 146 9.50 -9.11 -13.69
CA ASN A 146 10.09 -8.00 -14.44
C ASN A 146 11.22 -7.35 -13.65
N ASP A 147 12.18 -6.79 -14.36
CA ASP A 147 13.23 -5.98 -13.74
C ASP A 147 12.64 -4.74 -13.05
N PRO A 148 13.29 -4.26 -11.97
CA PRO A 148 12.90 -3.02 -11.32
C PRO A 148 13.09 -1.83 -12.28
N TRP A 149 12.16 -0.88 -12.20
CA TRP A 149 12.32 0.41 -12.87
C TRP A 149 13.36 1.25 -12.15
N ILE A 150 13.35 1.23 -10.81
CA ILE A 150 14.29 1.97 -9.96
C ILE A 150 14.83 1.03 -8.89
N VAL A 151 16.15 1.06 -8.67
CA VAL A 151 16.82 0.37 -7.57
C VAL A 151 17.29 1.42 -6.56
N GLY A 152 16.57 1.53 -5.45
CA GLY A 152 16.91 2.39 -4.32
C GLY A 152 17.63 1.64 -3.20
N GLN A 153 18.00 2.35 -2.15
CA GLN A 153 18.68 1.75 -1.00
C GLN A 153 17.72 0.87 -0.18
N GLY A 154 17.75 -0.44 -0.40
CA GLY A 154 16.92 -1.39 0.34
C GLY A 154 15.48 -1.52 -0.17
N VAL A 155 15.17 -0.90 -1.32
CA VAL A 155 13.86 -1.00 -1.98
C VAL A 155 14.05 -0.89 -3.48
N GLU A 156 13.32 -1.71 -4.21
CA GLU A 156 13.15 -1.69 -5.65
C GLU A 156 11.73 -1.26 -5.97
N VAL A 157 11.58 -0.45 -7.01
CA VAL A 157 10.29 0.05 -7.48
C VAL A 157 10.06 -0.46 -8.89
N HIS A 158 8.94 -1.13 -9.11
CA HIS A 158 8.48 -1.51 -10.45
C HIS A 158 7.27 -0.67 -10.84
N ARG A 159 7.12 -0.45 -12.15
CA ARG A 159 5.97 0.28 -12.70
C ARG A 159 4.70 -0.54 -12.56
N GLY A 160 3.59 0.15 -12.35
CA GLY A 160 2.25 -0.43 -12.31
C GLY A 160 1.69 -0.54 -10.90
N LYS A 161 0.37 -0.37 -10.85
CA LYS A 161 -0.45 -0.48 -9.64
C LYS A 161 -0.36 -1.90 -9.08
N SER A 162 -0.29 -2.04 -7.77
CA SER A 162 -0.21 -3.35 -7.11
C SER A 162 -1.05 -3.40 -5.84
N GLU A 163 -1.66 -4.55 -5.56
CA GLU A 163 -2.27 -4.83 -4.25
C GLU A 163 -1.28 -5.48 -3.28
N PHE A 164 -0.04 -5.71 -3.71
CA PHE A 164 0.92 -6.54 -3.01
C PHE A 164 2.27 -5.85 -2.83
N VAL A 165 2.91 -6.17 -1.72
CA VAL A 165 4.32 -5.86 -1.45
C VAL A 165 5.14 -7.14 -1.54
N TYR A 166 6.30 -7.00 -2.14
CA TYR A 166 7.28 -8.05 -2.32
C TYR A 166 8.49 -7.82 -1.42
N TYR A 167 9.16 -8.90 -1.07
CA TYR A 167 10.44 -8.90 -0.39
C TYR A 167 11.34 -9.88 -1.13
N ARG A 168 12.45 -9.37 -1.67
CA ARG A 168 13.40 -10.11 -2.52
C ARG A 168 12.70 -10.90 -3.65
N GLY A 169 11.78 -10.24 -4.33
CA GLY A 169 11.05 -10.81 -5.47
C GLY A 169 9.83 -11.63 -5.11
N VAL A 170 9.55 -11.90 -3.82
CA VAL A 170 8.45 -12.77 -3.38
C VAL A 170 7.38 -11.99 -2.64
N ARG A 171 6.12 -12.24 -2.96
CA ARG A 171 4.97 -11.63 -2.29
C ARG A 171 4.93 -12.01 -0.81
N VAL A 172 4.87 -10.99 0.05
CA VAL A 172 4.85 -11.14 1.52
C VAL A 172 3.70 -10.41 2.20
N HIS A 173 2.99 -9.52 1.50
CA HIS A 173 1.89 -8.77 2.08
C HIS A 173 0.86 -8.33 1.04
N ARG A 174 -0.39 -8.19 1.47
CA ARG A 174 -1.47 -7.56 0.71
C ARG A 174 -1.77 -6.22 1.36
N LEU A 175 -1.68 -5.15 0.59
CA LEU A 175 -1.96 -3.79 1.02
C LEU A 175 -3.46 -3.59 1.28
N PRO A 176 -3.84 -2.70 2.22
CA PRO A 176 -5.24 -2.35 2.44
C PRO A 176 -5.85 -1.64 1.23
N GLU A 177 -5.06 -0.77 0.61
CA GLU A 177 -5.37 -0.09 -0.65
C GLU A 177 -4.29 -0.40 -1.68
N PRO A 178 -4.59 -0.40 -2.98
CA PRO A 178 -3.55 -0.59 -3.97
C PRO A 178 -2.53 0.57 -3.95
N SER A 179 -1.26 0.22 -4.14
CA SER A 179 -0.19 1.19 -4.37
C SER A 179 -0.10 1.62 -5.83
N ARG A 180 0.39 2.83 -6.08
CA ARG A 180 0.61 3.36 -7.43
C ARG A 180 1.74 2.62 -8.15
N PHE A 181 2.75 2.22 -7.38
CA PHE A 181 3.90 1.46 -7.83
C PHE A 181 3.99 0.11 -7.12
N THR A 182 4.72 -0.83 -7.69
CA THR A 182 4.96 -2.12 -7.04
C THR A 182 6.27 -2.05 -6.26
N TYR A 183 6.21 -2.33 -4.96
CA TYR A 183 7.37 -2.25 -4.07
C TYR A 183 7.96 -3.63 -3.79
N ASN A 184 9.27 -3.75 -4.01
CA ASN A 184 10.05 -4.91 -3.60
C ASN A 184 11.11 -4.50 -2.58
N LEU A 185 10.95 -4.91 -1.33
CA LEU A 185 11.92 -4.63 -0.29
C LEU A 185 13.16 -5.52 -0.49
N THR A 186 14.33 -4.91 -0.43
CA THR A 186 15.63 -5.63 -0.46
C THR A 186 16.38 -5.48 0.86
N CYS A 187 15.99 -4.53 1.71
CA CYS A 187 16.46 -4.46 3.09
C CYS A 187 15.85 -5.58 3.96
N PRO A 188 16.55 -6.03 5.01
CA PRO A 188 16.05 -7.11 5.87
C PRO A 188 14.63 -6.87 6.41
N MET A 189 13.76 -7.87 6.29
CA MET A 189 12.39 -7.87 6.84
C MET A 189 12.18 -9.07 7.75
N SER A 190 11.41 -8.89 8.82
CA SER A 190 10.95 -9.99 9.66
C SER A 190 9.70 -10.62 9.06
N LEU A 191 9.76 -11.92 8.81
CA LEU A 191 8.63 -12.71 8.33
C LEU A 191 8.11 -13.64 9.41
N THR A 192 6.80 -13.89 9.40
CA THR A 192 6.16 -14.98 10.14
C THR A 192 6.51 -16.34 9.53
N GLU A 193 6.08 -17.42 10.18
CA GLU A 193 6.27 -18.80 9.69
C GLU A 193 5.59 -19.04 8.33
N ASP A 194 4.43 -18.42 8.07
CA ASP A 194 3.73 -18.48 6.79
C ASP A 194 4.29 -17.50 5.73
N ARG A 195 5.49 -16.95 5.98
CA ARG A 195 6.23 -16.03 5.10
C ARG A 195 5.40 -14.81 4.71
N THR A 196 4.67 -14.27 5.67
CA THR A 196 4.04 -12.96 5.55
C THR A 196 4.81 -11.96 6.41
N LEU A 197 4.67 -10.66 6.13
CA LEU A 197 5.32 -9.65 6.96
C LEU A 197 4.82 -9.74 8.41
N ALA A 198 5.75 -9.80 9.36
CA ALA A 198 5.41 -9.87 10.78
C ALA A 198 4.79 -8.58 11.32
N SER A 199 5.05 -7.45 10.66
CA SER A 199 4.55 -6.14 11.07
C SER A 199 4.31 -5.21 9.88
N ALA A 200 3.07 -4.76 9.71
CA ALA A 200 2.72 -3.71 8.75
C ALA A 200 3.31 -2.35 9.16
N TYR A 201 3.54 -2.12 10.45
CA TYR A 201 4.21 -0.91 10.93
C TYR A 201 5.67 -0.85 10.45
N ASP A 202 6.41 -1.96 10.55
CA ASP A 202 7.80 -2.04 10.06
C ASP A 202 7.88 -1.83 8.54
N LEU A 203 6.90 -2.37 7.78
CA LEU A 203 6.74 -2.10 6.35
C LEU A 203 6.59 -0.60 6.08
N ASN A 204 5.59 0.04 6.69
CA ASN A 204 5.27 1.44 6.46
C ASN A 204 6.45 2.33 6.85
N TYR A 205 7.09 2.08 7.99
CA TYR A 205 8.28 2.80 8.43
C TYR A 205 9.41 2.68 7.40
N LYS A 206 9.72 1.46 6.94
CA LYS A 206 10.81 1.24 6.00
C LYS A 206 10.59 1.87 4.64
N LEU A 207 9.36 1.83 4.12
CA LEU A 207 9.00 2.54 2.89
C LEU A 207 9.08 4.04 3.10
N SER A 208 8.51 4.57 4.18
CA SER A 208 8.48 6.01 4.43
C SER A 208 9.88 6.63 4.57
N MET A 209 10.84 5.87 5.10
CA MET A 209 12.24 6.27 5.19
C MET A 209 13.02 6.19 3.87
N ARG A 210 12.55 5.40 2.89
CA ARG A 210 13.33 5.06 1.69
C ARG A 210 12.79 5.68 0.42
N LEU A 211 11.46 5.70 0.25
CA LEU A 211 10.84 6.23 -0.96
C LEU A 211 11.21 7.71 -1.19
N PRO A 212 11.21 8.60 -0.17
CA PRO A 212 11.61 9.99 -0.38
C PRO A 212 13.07 10.19 -0.80
N ARG A 213 13.93 9.18 -0.62
CA ARG A 213 15.36 9.24 -0.98
C ARG A 213 15.63 8.90 -2.44
N ILE A 214 14.61 8.44 -3.18
CA ILE A 214 14.76 8.04 -4.58
C ILE A 214 14.90 9.31 -5.45
N PRO A 215 16.01 9.49 -6.19
CA PRO A 215 16.23 10.68 -7.01
C PRO A 215 15.64 10.49 -8.42
N ASP A 216 14.32 10.29 -8.50
CA ASP A 216 13.60 10.18 -9.77
C ASP A 216 12.38 11.12 -9.76
N PRO A 217 12.34 12.13 -10.67
CA PRO A 217 11.25 13.11 -10.67
C PRO A 217 9.88 12.50 -10.94
N ALA A 218 9.79 11.51 -11.83
CA ALA A 218 8.50 10.91 -12.21
C ALA A 218 7.92 10.09 -11.05
N PHE A 219 8.77 9.35 -10.35
CA PHE A 219 8.42 8.61 -9.14
C PHE A 219 8.03 9.55 -8.01
N ALA A 220 8.85 10.57 -7.72
CA ALA A 220 8.60 11.57 -6.70
C ALA A 220 7.24 12.24 -6.90
N ASN A 221 6.98 12.78 -8.10
CA ASN A 221 5.67 13.37 -8.45
C ASN A 221 4.53 12.36 -8.27
N GLY A 222 4.76 11.08 -8.57
CA GLY A 222 3.74 10.04 -8.42
C GLY A 222 3.34 9.75 -6.97
N ILE A 223 4.30 9.73 -6.04
CA ILE A 223 4.04 9.40 -4.63
C ILE A 223 3.56 10.60 -3.80
N VAL A 224 3.93 11.83 -4.20
CA VAL A 224 3.45 13.06 -3.52
C VAL A 224 2.16 13.62 -4.10
N ASP A 225 1.66 13.04 -5.20
CA ASP A 225 0.44 13.47 -5.89
C ASP A 225 -0.73 13.63 -4.91
N PRO A 226 -1.26 14.85 -4.72
CA PRO A 226 -2.35 15.10 -3.77
C PRO A 226 -3.70 14.56 -4.27
N ASN A 227 -3.84 14.22 -5.55
CA ASN A 227 -5.07 13.65 -6.11
C ASN A 227 -5.06 12.13 -6.11
N TRP A 228 -3.97 11.51 -5.66
CA TRP A 228 -3.90 10.07 -5.48
C TRP A 228 -4.56 9.67 -4.16
N ASP A 229 -5.35 8.60 -4.17
CA ASP A 229 -6.12 8.08 -3.03
C ASP A 229 -5.68 6.67 -2.57
N GLY A 230 -4.57 6.15 -3.13
CA GLY A 230 -4.08 4.80 -2.81
C GLY A 230 -3.12 4.72 -1.63
N TYR A 231 -2.42 3.59 -1.52
CA TYR A 231 -1.62 3.24 -0.35
C TYR A 231 -0.60 4.30 0.08
N GLU A 232 0.07 4.97 -0.86
CA GLU A 232 1.08 6.00 -0.58
C GLU A 232 0.54 7.20 0.21
N VAL A 233 -0.77 7.42 0.20
CA VAL A 233 -1.43 8.45 1.03
C VAL A 233 -1.31 8.10 2.51
N SER A 234 -1.30 6.81 2.86
CA SER A 234 -1.21 6.35 4.26
C SER A 234 0.20 6.42 4.85
N LEU A 235 1.22 6.61 4.02
CA LEU A 235 2.61 6.72 4.47
C LEU A 235 2.85 8.08 5.13
N ASP A 236 3.63 8.06 6.22
CA ASP A 236 4.09 9.25 6.93
C ASP A 236 5.58 9.42 6.67
N PHE A 237 5.91 10.40 5.83
CA PHE A 237 7.30 10.59 5.43
C PHE A 237 8.14 11.34 6.48
N SER A 238 7.54 11.88 7.55
CA SER A 238 8.18 12.83 8.47
C SER A 238 9.47 12.34 9.15
N ASP A 239 9.70 11.03 9.22
CA ASP A 239 10.92 10.42 9.77
C ASP A 239 12.11 10.42 8.79
N CYS A 240 11.90 10.69 7.50
CA CYS A 240 13.01 10.79 6.54
C CYS A 240 13.75 12.13 6.71
N TYR A 241 15.05 12.08 7.03
CA TYR A 241 15.89 13.26 7.30
C TYR A 241 16.74 13.72 6.11
N ASP A 242 16.77 12.95 5.04
CA ASP A 242 17.63 13.12 3.86
C ASP A 242 16.87 12.79 2.57
N PRO A 243 15.70 13.42 2.31
CA PRO A 243 14.98 13.23 1.05
C PRO A 243 15.82 13.70 -0.14
N SER A 244 15.53 13.15 -1.33
CA SER A 244 16.14 13.60 -2.58
C SER A 244 15.64 14.99 -2.97
N GLU A 245 16.43 15.71 -3.78
CA GLU A 245 16.01 17.01 -4.30
C GLU A 245 14.77 16.87 -5.20
N GLU A 246 14.67 15.79 -5.97
CA GLU A 246 13.51 15.49 -6.82
C GLU A 246 12.24 15.30 -6.00
N PHE A 247 12.35 14.71 -4.80
CA PHE A 247 11.23 14.58 -3.87
C PHE A 247 10.82 15.94 -3.31
N LEU A 248 11.79 16.75 -2.86
CA LEU A 248 11.53 18.11 -2.36
C LEU A 248 10.94 19.02 -3.44
N ASP A 249 11.39 18.92 -4.69
CA ASP A 249 10.84 19.65 -5.84
C ASP A 249 9.38 19.26 -6.11
N ALA A 250 9.07 17.97 -5.99
CA ALA A 250 7.71 17.48 -6.14
C ALA A 250 6.81 17.98 -5.00
N LEU A 251 7.29 17.97 -3.74
CA LEU A 251 6.57 18.60 -2.62
C LEU A 251 6.35 20.09 -2.86
N GLU A 252 7.37 20.82 -3.27
CA GLU A 252 7.31 22.26 -3.50
C GLU A 252 6.34 22.65 -4.60
N LYS A 253 6.27 21.86 -5.67
CA LYS A 253 5.27 22.01 -6.75
C LYS A 253 3.83 21.90 -6.25
N HIS A 254 3.60 21.11 -5.20
CA HIS A 254 2.28 20.90 -4.62
C HIS A 254 2.06 21.65 -3.30
N ARG A 255 3.00 22.51 -2.86
CA ARG A 255 2.96 23.18 -1.55
C ARG A 255 1.66 23.95 -1.28
N ALA A 256 1.15 24.61 -2.32
CA ALA A 256 -0.07 25.40 -2.28
C ALA A 256 -1.34 24.56 -2.51
N ASN A 257 -1.25 23.23 -2.57
CA ASN A 257 -2.42 22.38 -2.66
C ASN A 257 -2.95 22.08 -1.25
N ALA A 258 -4.20 22.45 -0.97
CA ALA A 258 -4.84 22.24 0.32
C ALA A 258 -5.07 20.76 0.67
N LEU A 259 -5.08 19.85 -0.32
CA LEU A 259 -5.13 18.40 -0.10
C LEU A 259 -3.78 17.79 0.27
N MET A 260 -2.68 18.55 0.18
CA MET A 260 -1.37 18.06 0.58
C MET A 260 -1.36 17.77 2.08
N LYS A 261 -0.98 16.54 2.45
CA LYS A 261 -0.94 16.12 3.86
C LYS A 261 0.07 16.94 4.68
N GLU A 262 -0.25 17.15 5.95
CA GLU A 262 0.55 17.99 6.85
C GLU A 262 1.96 17.42 7.13
N ASP A 263 2.16 16.10 7.10
CA ASP A 263 3.48 15.48 7.22
C ASP A 263 4.40 15.85 6.04
N ARG A 264 3.83 15.86 4.83
CA ARG A 264 4.51 16.26 3.59
C ARG A 264 4.87 17.74 3.60
N LYS A 265 3.95 18.61 4.05
CA LYS A 265 4.23 20.05 4.23
C LYS A 265 5.30 20.29 5.27
N SER A 266 5.21 19.61 6.42
CA SER A 266 6.18 19.69 7.51
C SER A 266 7.57 19.26 7.04
N MET A 267 7.67 18.22 6.22
CA MET A 267 8.93 17.82 5.59
C MET A 267 9.48 18.94 4.70
N LEU A 268 8.68 19.49 3.78
CA LEU A 268 9.15 20.56 2.91
C LEU A 268 9.67 21.76 3.71
N LEU A 269 8.94 22.21 4.73
CA LEU A 269 9.32 23.35 5.59
C LEU A 269 10.58 23.09 6.42
N ARG A 270 10.86 21.83 6.78
CA ARG A 270 12.08 21.43 7.47
C ARG A 270 13.32 21.58 6.58
N HIS A 271 13.16 21.33 5.28
CA HIS A 271 14.26 21.28 4.33
C HIS A 271 14.41 22.56 3.50
N ARG A 272 13.34 23.31 3.26
CA ARG A 272 13.32 24.52 2.44
C ARG A 272 12.64 25.67 3.16
N LYS A 273 13.20 26.87 2.99
CA LYS A 273 12.58 28.13 3.44
C LYS A 273 11.55 28.58 2.41
N VAL A 274 10.38 27.97 2.45
CA VAL A 274 9.24 28.33 1.61
C VAL A 274 8.10 28.89 2.46
N THR A 275 7.31 29.78 1.88
CA THR A 275 6.00 30.11 2.44
C THR A 275 5.03 28.98 2.08
N GLU A 276 4.08 28.69 2.97
CA GLU A 276 3.08 27.64 2.71
C GLU A 276 2.19 28.01 1.50
N TRP A 277 1.91 29.32 1.34
CA TRP A 277 1.02 29.83 0.31
C TRP A 277 1.69 30.96 -0.48
N ASP A 278 1.37 31.02 -1.77
CA ASP A 278 1.74 32.12 -2.64
C ASP A 278 0.64 33.20 -2.55
N THR A 279 0.87 34.22 -1.73
CA THR A 279 -0.07 35.33 -1.56
C THR A 279 0.05 36.34 -2.69
N PHE A 280 -1.04 37.01 -3.05
CA PHE A 280 -1.00 38.11 -4.01
C PHE A 280 -1.64 39.39 -3.48
N THR A 281 -1.23 40.52 -4.05
CA THR A 281 -1.86 41.82 -3.77
C THR A 281 -3.02 42.05 -4.75
N LEU A 282 -4.16 42.46 -4.22
CA LEU A 282 -5.34 42.77 -5.03
C LEU A 282 -5.07 43.95 -5.96
N THR A 283 -5.54 43.87 -7.21
CA THR A 283 -5.63 45.05 -8.08
C THR A 283 -6.80 45.94 -7.64
N PRO A 284 -6.87 47.22 -8.04
CA PRO A 284 -8.00 48.09 -7.71
C PRO A 284 -9.36 47.52 -8.13
N GLU A 285 -9.42 46.82 -9.26
CA GLU A 285 -10.63 46.16 -9.75
C GLU A 285 -11.03 44.98 -8.85
N GLN A 286 -10.05 44.15 -8.46
CA GLN A 286 -10.27 43.03 -7.54
C GLN A 286 -10.70 43.51 -6.15
N GLU A 287 -10.11 44.61 -5.68
CA GLU A 287 -10.48 45.26 -4.42
C GLU A 287 -11.93 45.77 -4.47
N ALA A 288 -12.40 46.29 -5.61
CA ALA A 288 -13.79 46.67 -5.78
C ALA A 288 -14.76 45.46 -5.69
N VAL A 289 -14.37 44.30 -6.25
CA VAL A 289 -15.13 43.04 -6.13
C VAL A 289 -15.17 42.58 -4.67
N VAL A 290 -14.02 42.53 -4.00
CA VAL A 290 -13.90 42.14 -2.57
C VAL A 290 -14.72 43.07 -1.67
N ASN A 291 -14.63 44.39 -1.87
CA ASN A 291 -15.42 45.36 -1.12
C ASN A 291 -16.93 45.19 -1.33
N SER A 292 -17.34 44.78 -2.53
CA SER A 292 -18.75 44.49 -2.82
C SER A 292 -19.20 43.22 -2.10
N ALA A 293 -18.36 42.17 -2.07
CA ALA A 293 -18.63 40.96 -1.31
C ALA A 293 -18.75 41.24 0.21
N PHE A 294 -17.87 42.07 0.78
CA PHE A 294 -17.98 42.48 2.20
C PHE A 294 -19.28 43.22 2.53
N ARG A 295 -19.84 43.99 1.58
CA ARG A 295 -21.15 44.63 1.79
C ARG A 295 -22.27 43.59 1.88
N ILE A 296 -22.21 42.53 1.06
CA ILE A 296 -23.14 41.40 1.11
C ILE A 296 -23.01 40.69 2.46
N LEU A 297 -21.79 40.34 2.88
CA LEU A 297 -21.52 39.72 4.19
C LEU A 297 -22.09 40.55 5.33
N LYS A 298 -21.84 41.86 5.33
CA LYS A 298 -22.38 42.79 6.33
C LYS A 298 -23.92 42.79 6.34
N ALA A 299 -24.57 42.72 5.17
CA ALA A 299 -26.04 42.64 5.07
C ALA A 299 -26.62 41.32 5.58
N LEU A 300 -25.80 40.26 5.64
CA LEU A 300 -26.10 38.96 6.25
C LEU A 300 -25.74 38.90 7.75
N ASN A 301 -25.35 40.02 8.36
CA ASN A 301 -24.84 40.09 9.73
C ASN A 301 -23.58 39.23 9.96
N CYS A 302 -22.79 39.01 8.90
CA CYS A 302 -21.44 38.46 9.00
C CYS A 302 -20.45 39.63 9.21
N TYR A 303 -19.74 39.60 10.34
CA TYR A 303 -18.82 40.67 10.75
C TYR A 303 -17.34 40.31 10.50
N ALA A 304 -17.07 39.54 9.45
CA ALA A 304 -15.71 39.24 9.03
C ALA A 304 -14.98 40.53 8.64
N LYS A 305 -13.73 40.65 9.08
CA LYS A 305 -12.86 41.80 8.79
C LYS A 305 -11.98 41.47 7.59
N PRO A 306 -11.51 42.48 6.82
CA PRO A 306 -10.52 42.27 5.77
C PRO A 306 -9.29 41.47 6.23
N ASP A 307 -8.79 41.76 7.43
CA ASP A 307 -7.62 41.07 8.01
C ASP A 307 -7.86 39.60 8.36
N ASP A 308 -9.12 39.15 8.41
CA ASP A 308 -9.45 37.72 8.62
C ASP A 308 -9.20 36.90 7.34
N PHE A 309 -9.03 37.56 6.18
CA PHE A 309 -8.84 36.91 4.88
C PHE A 309 -7.41 37.10 4.35
N THR A 310 -6.86 36.06 3.75
CA THR A 310 -5.59 36.11 3.02
C THR A 310 -5.82 35.65 1.58
N PHE A 311 -5.45 36.49 0.62
CA PHE A 311 -5.64 36.19 -0.79
C PHE A 311 -4.43 35.43 -1.36
N VAL A 312 -4.69 34.24 -1.90
CA VAL A 312 -3.68 33.30 -2.39
C VAL A 312 -3.89 32.99 -3.86
N GLU A 313 -2.82 32.66 -4.57
CA GLU A 313 -2.90 32.36 -6.01
C GLU A 313 -3.78 31.13 -6.27
N THR A 314 -3.56 30.04 -5.53
CA THR A 314 -4.30 28.77 -5.65
C THR A 314 -4.27 27.99 -4.35
N LEU A 315 -5.27 27.13 -4.15
CA LEU A 315 -5.32 26.09 -3.10
C LEU A 315 -5.30 24.67 -3.70
N GLY A 316 -4.92 24.55 -4.97
CA GLY A 316 -5.04 23.31 -5.75
C GLY A 316 -6.32 23.24 -6.59
N PRO A 317 -6.46 22.18 -7.42
CA PRO A 317 -7.60 22.04 -8.32
C PRO A 317 -8.92 21.90 -7.56
N GLY A 318 -9.92 22.74 -7.90
CA GLY A 318 -11.27 22.65 -7.37
C GLY A 318 -11.47 23.20 -5.95
N ILE A 319 -10.43 23.79 -5.34
CA ILE A 319 -10.50 24.38 -4.00
C ILE A 319 -10.45 25.89 -4.12
N TYR A 320 -11.54 26.54 -3.71
CA TYR A 320 -11.75 27.99 -3.87
C TYR A 320 -11.38 28.79 -2.63
N ALA A 321 -11.46 28.16 -1.46
CA ALA A 321 -11.06 28.72 -0.18
C ALA A 321 -10.74 27.64 0.85
N GLN A 322 -10.14 28.04 1.96
CA GLN A 322 -9.87 27.19 3.12
C GLN A 322 -9.66 28.03 4.38
N ALA A 323 -10.35 27.69 5.47
CA ALA A 323 -10.05 28.18 6.81
C ALA A 323 -8.90 27.36 7.44
N LYS A 324 -7.78 28.02 7.76
CA LYS A 324 -6.63 27.40 8.45
C LYS A 324 -5.99 28.39 9.43
N ASP A 325 -5.71 27.92 10.64
CA ASP A 325 -5.03 28.68 11.71
C ASP A 325 -5.66 30.06 12.00
N GLY A 326 -7.00 30.13 11.98
CA GLY A 326 -7.75 31.37 12.22
C GLY A 326 -7.70 32.38 11.07
N LYS A 327 -7.22 31.97 9.89
CA LYS A 327 -7.22 32.76 8.65
C LYS A 327 -8.06 32.06 7.58
N MET A 328 -8.79 32.85 6.81
CA MET A 328 -9.56 32.36 5.67
C MET A 328 -8.77 32.64 4.38
N LEU A 329 -8.25 31.59 3.76
CA LEU A 329 -7.51 31.67 2.50
C LEU A 329 -8.51 31.73 1.34
N ILE A 330 -8.41 32.75 0.48
CA ILE A 330 -9.30 32.92 -0.68
C ILE A 330 -8.47 32.91 -1.96
N THR A 331 -8.83 32.04 -2.92
CA THR A 331 -8.10 31.94 -4.19
C THR A 331 -8.41 33.10 -5.13
N ARG A 332 -7.45 33.41 -6.03
CA ARG A 332 -7.68 34.36 -7.14
C ARG A 332 -8.87 33.99 -8.01
N GLN A 333 -9.08 32.68 -8.25
CA GLN A 333 -10.19 32.18 -9.07
C GLN A 333 -11.56 32.55 -8.45
N THR A 334 -11.68 32.53 -7.13
CA THR A 334 -12.91 32.93 -6.43
C THR A 334 -13.31 34.36 -6.75
N ILE A 335 -12.34 35.29 -6.83
CA ILE A 335 -12.59 36.67 -7.23
C ILE A 335 -12.99 36.76 -8.71
N ALA A 336 -12.32 35.98 -9.58
CA ALA A 336 -12.62 35.94 -11.01
C ALA A 336 -14.02 35.40 -11.32
N ASN A 337 -14.57 34.54 -10.46
CA ASN A 337 -15.94 34.01 -10.56
C ASN A 337 -17.03 35.05 -10.19
N GLY A 338 -16.64 36.24 -9.75
CA GLY A 338 -17.54 37.37 -9.51
C GLY A 338 -17.94 37.57 -8.04
N VAL A 339 -18.66 38.68 -7.79
CA VAL A 339 -18.99 39.17 -6.44
C VAL A 339 -19.81 38.15 -5.65
N ASP A 340 -20.83 37.55 -6.25
CA ASP A 340 -21.76 36.66 -5.56
C ASP A 340 -21.07 35.36 -5.14
N PHE A 341 -20.28 34.76 -6.05
CA PHE A 341 -19.51 33.56 -5.76
C PHE A 341 -18.49 33.83 -4.64
N LEU A 342 -17.76 34.95 -4.74
CA LEU A 342 -16.83 35.36 -3.69
C LEU A 342 -17.52 35.57 -2.34
N ALA A 343 -18.66 36.23 -2.30
CA ALA A 343 -19.41 36.45 -1.06
C ALA A 343 -19.88 35.14 -0.44
N ILE A 344 -20.37 34.18 -1.25
CA ILE A 344 -20.78 32.86 -0.78
C ILE A 344 -19.59 32.12 -0.16
N THR A 345 -18.46 32.06 -0.89
CA THR A 345 -17.26 31.38 -0.43
C THR A 345 -16.71 32.01 0.86
N MET A 346 -16.63 33.35 0.94
CA MET A 346 -16.18 34.03 2.16
C MET A 346 -17.12 33.80 3.35
N TYR A 347 -18.43 33.72 3.09
CA TYR A 347 -19.42 33.46 4.14
C TYR A 347 -19.30 32.03 4.68
N GLU A 348 -19.12 31.07 3.80
CA GLU A 348 -18.91 29.66 4.11
C GLU A 348 -17.68 29.47 5.00
N GLU A 349 -16.51 29.99 4.60
CA GLU A 349 -15.30 29.93 5.42
C GLU A 349 -15.45 30.60 6.79
N TRP A 350 -16.20 31.70 6.86
CA TRP A 350 -16.48 32.37 8.12
C TRP A 350 -17.36 31.50 9.04
N ILE A 351 -18.31 30.76 8.50
CA ILE A 351 -19.12 29.80 9.26
C ILE A 351 -18.22 28.69 9.81
N HIS A 352 -17.34 28.13 8.98
CA HIS A 352 -16.40 27.09 9.43
C HIS A 352 -15.51 27.60 10.56
N ASP A 353 -14.89 28.76 10.40
CA ASP A 353 -13.96 29.33 11.38
C ASP A 353 -14.64 29.78 12.67
N LYS A 354 -15.75 30.53 12.59
CA LYS A 354 -16.38 31.14 13.78
C LYS A 354 -17.41 30.27 14.46
N MET A 355 -18.07 29.38 13.73
CA MET A 355 -19.14 28.54 14.27
C MET A 355 -18.72 27.09 14.46
N GLY A 356 -17.59 26.67 13.87
CA GLY A 356 -17.08 25.30 13.97
C GLY A 356 -17.98 24.27 13.28
N TYR A 357 -18.82 24.69 12.33
CA TYR A 357 -19.60 23.76 11.53
C TYR A 357 -18.73 23.15 10.43
N HIS A 358 -18.91 21.87 10.15
CA HIS A 358 -18.25 21.19 9.05
C HIS A 358 -19.09 21.26 7.78
N ASP A 359 -18.44 21.11 6.63
CA ASP A 359 -19.10 20.94 5.33
C ASP A 359 -20.19 19.89 5.39
N GLU A 360 -21.31 20.18 4.72
CA GLU A 360 -22.49 19.32 4.60
C GLU A 360 -23.09 18.85 5.94
N SER A 361 -22.64 19.42 7.07
CA SER A 361 -23.13 19.02 8.37
C SER A 361 -24.56 19.50 8.59
N ARG A 362 -25.34 18.71 9.33
CA ARG A 362 -26.70 19.10 9.72
C ARG A 362 -26.73 20.44 10.47
N GLY A 363 -25.69 20.74 11.23
CA GLY A 363 -25.52 22.02 11.92
C GLY A 363 -25.43 23.19 10.94
N MET A 364 -24.58 23.07 9.92
CA MET A 364 -24.45 24.07 8.85
C MET A 364 -25.77 24.24 8.08
N GLN A 365 -26.41 23.15 7.68
CA GLN A 365 -27.69 23.20 6.95
C GLN A 365 -28.78 23.91 7.75
N GLN A 366 -28.93 23.57 9.03
CA GLN A 366 -29.91 24.22 9.90
C GLN A 366 -29.62 25.71 10.04
N PHE A 367 -28.36 26.08 10.26
CA PHE A 367 -27.95 27.47 10.34
C PHE A 367 -28.29 28.26 9.07
N LEU A 368 -28.01 27.69 7.90
CA LEU A 368 -28.34 28.31 6.62
C LEU A 368 -29.86 28.45 6.43
N PHE A 369 -30.67 27.45 6.81
CA PHE A 369 -32.13 27.56 6.76
C PHE A 369 -32.67 28.63 7.70
N ASP A 370 -32.15 28.69 8.93
CA ASP A 370 -32.54 29.72 9.89
C ASP A 370 -32.22 31.12 9.36
N LYS A 371 -31.07 31.28 8.69
CA LYS A 371 -30.68 32.52 8.02
C LYS A 371 -31.59 32.88 6.87
N ILE A 372 -31.99 31.91 6.03
CA ILE A 372 -32.98 32.15 4.97
C ILE A 372 -34.31 32.63 5.57
N LEU A 373 -34.79 31.97 6.63
CA LEU A 373 -36.04 32.37 7.30
C LEU A 373 -35.93 33.76 7.95
N GLU A 374 -34.78 34.12 8.52
CA GLU A 374 -34.49 35.46 9.04
C GLU A 374 -34.60 36.52 7.93
N LEU A 375 -34.01 36.24 6.76
CA LEU A 375 -34.07 37.14 5.60
C LEU A 375 -35.50 37.31 5.07
N VAL A 376 -36.27 36.23 4.99
CA VAL A 376 -37.68 36.27 4.57
C VAL A 376 -38.51 37.12 5.54
N LYS A 377 -38.35 36.93 6.85
CA LYS A 377 -39.05 37.73 7.87
C LYS A 377 -38.72 39.22 7.74
N ARG A 378 -37.43 39.55 7.58
CA ARG A 378 -36.97 40.94 7.42
C ARG A 378 -37.60 41.62 6.19
N GLU A 379 -37.82 40.87 5.12
CA GLU A 379 -38.45 41.42 3.91
C GLU A 379 -39.97 41.54 4.05
N LEU A 380 -40.62 40.66 4.82
CA LEU A 380 -42.05 40.81 5.16
C LEU A 380 -42.33 42.00 6.08
N ASP A 381 -41.34 42.42 6.87
CA ASP A 381 -41.43 43.54 7.80
C ASP A 381 -41.05 44.91 7.16
N ARG A 382 -40.63 44.93 5.88
CA ARG A 382 -40.32 46.14 5.10
C ARG A 382 -41.51 46.58 4.27
#